data_AF-A0A351MHH6-F1
#
_entry.id   AF-A0A351MHH6-F1
#
_cell.length_a   1.000
_cell.length_b   1.000
_cell.length_c   1.000
_cell.angle_alpha   90.00
_cell.angle_beta   90.00
_cell.angle_gamma   90.00
#
_symmetry.space_group_name_H-M   'P 1'
#
loop_
_entity.id
_entity.type
_entity.pdbx_description
1 polymer ?
#
loop_
_entity_poly.entity_id
_entity_poly.type
_entity_poly.pdbx_seq_one_letter_code
_entity_poly.pdbx_strand_id
1 'polypeptide(L)'
;MPTWTARLTFTSDWHIGVGAGRAGSLDRLVVRDADGLPCVPAKTLTGLWRDGCEQVAEALGDPWPAWVEALFGSQPSIDNRRGTD
;
A
#
# COMPACT_ATOMS: atom_id res chain seq x y z
N MET A 1 -11.78 -14.81 -14.62
CA MET A 1 -10.49 -14.25 -14.16
C MET A 1 -9.86 -15.24 -13.21
N PRO A 2 -8.54 -15.47 -13.25
CA PRO A 2 -7.88 -16.32 -12.28
C PRO A 2 -7.99 -15.71 -10.88
N THR A 3 -8.16 -16.57 -9.87
CA THR A 3 -8.13 -16.18 -8.46
C THR A 3 -6.81 -16.62 -7.87
N TRP A 4 -6.15 -15.73 -7.13
CA TRP A 4 -4.92 -16.02 -6.41
C TRP A 4 -5.13 -15.84 -4.91
N THR A 5 -4.51 -16.72 -4.13
CA THR A 5 -4.51 -16.66 -2.66
C THR A 5 -3.10 -16.42 -2.17
N ALA A 6 -2.92 -15.43 -1.31
CA ALA A 6 -1.66 -15.12 -0.64
C ALA A 6 -1.81 -15.29 0.87
N ARG A 7 -0.71 -15.67 1.55
CA ARG A 7 -0.62 -15.75 3.01
C ARG A 7 0.42 -14.73 3.48
N LEU A 8 0.03 -13.89 4.42
CA LEU A 8 0.96 -12.98 5.10
C LEU A 8 1.41 -13.62 6.41
N THR A 9 2.72 -13.63 6.64
CA THR A 9 3.32 -14.02 7.92
C THR A 9 4.11 -12.82 8.42
N PHE A 10 3.78 -12.33 9.61
CA PHE A 10 4.56 -11.30 10.27
C PHE A 10 5.75 -11.94 10.98
N THR A 11 6.96 -11.60 10.56
CA THR A 11 8.22 -12.10 11.14
C THR A 11 8.72 -11.25 12.29
N SER A 12 8.07 -10.12 12.55
CA SER A 12 8.31 -9.20 13.66
C SER A 12 6.98 -8.61 14.12
N ASP A 13 7.02 -7.88 15.23
CA ASP A 13 5.90 -7.02 15.62
C ASP A 13 5.54 -6.08 14.46
N TRP A 14 4.24 -5.93 14.22
CA TRP A 14 3.72 -5.16 13.10
C TRP A 14 2.70 -4.13 13.60
N HIS A 15 2.61 -3.02 12.87
CA HIS A 15 1.64 -1.98 13.17
C HIS A 15 1.18 -1.28 11.89
N ILE A 16 -0.13 -1.22 11.67
CA ILE A 16 -0.75 -0.40 10.62
C ILE A 16 -1.67 0.61 11.30
N GLY A 17 -1.37 1.89 11.14
CA GLY A 17 -2.14 2.98 11.72
C GLY A 17 -3.42 3.26 10.95
N VAL A 18 -4.47 3.68 11.67
CA VAL A 18 -5.80 3.98 11.13
C VAL A 18 -5.90 5.29 10.32
N GLY A 19 -4.85 6.12 10.27
CA GLY A 19 -4.85 7.42 9.56
C GLY A 19 -5.84 8.47 10.11
N ALA A 20 -6.71 8.10 11.06
CA ALA A 20 -7.62 9.00 11.75
C ALA A 20 -6.86 9.75 12.85
N GLY A 21 -6.30 10.90 12.50
CA GLY A 21 -5.68 11.83 13.44
C GLY A 21 -6.70 12.37 14.45
N ARG A 22 -6.97 11.62 15.53
CA ARG A 22 -7.58 12.16 16.74
C ARG A 22 -6.48 12.29 17.79
N ALA A 23 -6.10 13.52 18.06
CA ALA A 23 -5.16 13.84 19.14
C ALA A 23 -5.78 13.39 20.47
N GLY A 24 -5.07 12.56 21.22
CA GLY A 24 -5.42 12.22 22.61
C GLY A 24 -5.94 10.81 22.84
N SER A 25 -5.15 9.79 22.50
CA SER A 25 -5.14 8.52 23.25
C SER A 25 -3.87 7.74 22.91
N LEU A 26 -3.03 7.57 23.93
CA LEU A 26 -1.78 6.81 23.96
C LEU A 26 -2.09 5.30 23.89
N ASP A 27 -2.34 4.78 22.69
CA ASP A 27 -1.74 3.57 22.15
C ASP A 27 -2.23 3.47 20.69
N ARG A 28 -1.32 3.24 19.75
CA ARG A 28 -1.57 3.46 18.32
C ARG A 28 -2.57 2.40 17.82
N LEU A 29 -3.84 2.78 17.63
CA LEU A 29 -4.95 1.89 17.23
C LEU A 29 -4.58 1.06 15.98
N VAL A 30 -4.42 -0.26 16.18
CA VAL A 30 -4.32 -1.25 15.09
C VAL A 30 -5.66 -1.34 14.38
N VAL A 31 -5.66 -1.32 13.04
CA VAL A 31 -6.88 -1.51 12.25
C VAL A 31 -7.53 -2.85 12.60
N ARG A 32 -8.84 -2.83 12.82
CA ARG A 32 -9.65 -4.03 13.11
C ARG A 32 -10.76 -4.18 12.09
N ASP A 33 -11.15 -5.43 11.82
CA ASP A 33 -12.30 -5.76 10.98
C ASP A 33 -13.64 -5.63 11.74
N ALA A 34 -14.72 -6.06 11.10
CA ALA A 34 -16.08 -6.02 11.67
C ALA A 34 -16.24 -6.90 12.91
N ASP A 35 -15.39 -7.94 13.06
CA ASP A 35 -15.38 -8.84 14.21
C ASP A 35 -14.44 -8.34 15.32
N GLY A 36 -13.78 -7.19 15.13
CA GLY A 36 -12.89 -6.56 16.10
C GLY A 36 -11.49 -7.17 16.15
N LEU A 37 -11.12 -8.01 15.17
CA LEU A 37 -9.80 -8.62 15.07
C LEU A 37 -8.83 -7.74 14.27
N PRO A 38 -7.53 -7.71 14.62
CA PRO A 38 -6.52 -7.01 13.83
C PRO A 38 -6.53 -7.47 12.35
N CYS A 39 -6.59 -6.52 11.42
CA CYS A 39 -6.62 -6.82 10.01
C CYS A 39 -5.64 -5.95 9.21
N VAL A 40 -5.22 -6.46 8.05
CA VAL A 40 -4.42 -5.71 7.08
C VAL A 40 -5.38 -5.18 6.01
N PRO A 41 -5.56 -3.86 5.88
CA PRO A 41 -6.37 -3.32 4.80
C PRO A 41 -5.83 -3.74 3.44
N ALA A 42 -6.70 -4.21 2.54
CA ALA A 42 -6.32 -4.55 1.18
C ALA A 42 -5.63 -3.38 0.47
N LYS A 43 -6.12 -2.16 0.69
CA LYS A 43 -5.50 -0.94 0.15
C LYS A 43 -4.06 -0.74 0.61
N THR A 44 -3.74 -1.06 1.87
CA THR A 44 -2.37 -0.99 2.38
C THR A 44 -1.48 -2.02 1.68
N LEU A 45 -1.96 -3.25 1.53
CA LEU A 45 -1.22 -4.31 0.84
C LEU A 45 -0.97 -3.97 -0.64
N THR A 46 -2.00 -3.50 -1.35
CA THR A 46 -1.88 -3.07 -2.75
C THR A 46 -0.89 -1.92 -2.89
N GLY A 47 -0.91 -0.94 -1.97
CA GLY A 47 0.03 0.19 -1.98
C GLY A 47 1.47 -0.25 -1.79
N LEU A 48 1.74 -1.11 -0.78
CA LEU A 48 3.08 -1.62 -0.52
C LEU A 48 3.62 -2.44 -1.70
N TRP A 49 2.76 -3.29 -2.29
CA TRP A 49 3.15 -4.10 -3.43
C TRP A 49 3.46 -3.24 -4.65
N ARG A 50 2.62 -2.23 -4.93
CA ARG A 50 2.86 -1.27 -6.02
C ARG A 50 4.18 -0.53 -5.84
N ASP A 51 4.46 0.00 -4.64
CA ASP A 51 5.69 0.75 -4.36
C ASP A 51 6.95 -0.09 -4.62
N GLY A 52 6.96 -1.35 -4.20
CA GLY A 52 8.05 -2.28 -4.53
C GLY A 52 8.17 -2.55 -6.03
N CYS A 53 7.05 -2.70 -6.74
CA CYS A 53 7.06 -2.84 -8.20
C CYS A 53 7.57 -1.58 -8.90
N GLU A 54 7.23 -0.38 -8.42
CA GLU A 54 7.71 0.89 -8.96
C GLU A 54 9.24 1.00 -8.83
N GLN A 55 9.79 0.68 -7.64
CA GLN A 55 11.24 0.67 -7.42
C GLN A 55 11.98 -0.27 -8.37
N VAL A 56 11.46 -1.49 -8.57
CA VAL A 56 12.07 -2.47 -9.49
C VAL A 56 11.90 -2.04 -10.94
N ALA A 57 10.73 -1.51 -11.32
CA ALA A 57 10.47 -1.05 -12.67
C ALA A 57 11.37 0.12 -13.08
N GLU A 58 11.60 1.07 -12.15
CA GLU A 58 12.55 2.17 -12.37
C GLU A 58 13.96 1.64 -12.63
N ALA A 59 14.42 0.66 -11.86
CA ALA A 59 15.75 0.07 -12.03
C ALA A 59 15.90 -0.71 -13.35
N LEU A 60 14.83 -1.35 -13.82
CA LEU A 60 14.86 -2.16 -15.05
C LEU A 60 14.59 -1.34 -16.33
N GLY A 61 13.96 -0.16 -16.23
CA GLY A 61 13.60 0.66 -17.38
C GLY A 61 12.47 0.07 -18.24
N ASP A 62 12.37 0.49 -19.49
CA ASP A 62 11.30 0.03 -20.37
C ASP A 62 11.32 -1.49 -20.60
N PRO A 63 10.16 -2.19 -20.61
CA PRO A 63 8.79 -1.66 -20.59
C PRO A 63 8.13 -1.67 -19.19
N TRP A 64 8.91 -1.85 -18.13
CA TRP A 64 8.39 -2.18 -16.80
C TRP A 64 7.49 -1.10 -16.17
N PRO A 65 7.76 0.21 -16.34
CA PRO A 65 6.86 1.26 -15.84
C PRO A 65 5.44 1.17 -16.41
N ALA A 66 5.30 0.83 -17.70
CA ALA A 66 3.99 0.69 -18.35
C ALA A 66 3.19 -0.50 -17.78
N TRP A 67 3.87 -1.58 -17.40
CA TRP A 67 3.23 -2.72 -16.75
C TRP A 67 2.72 -2.40 -15.34
N VAL A 68 3.48 -1.60 -14.59
CA VAL A 68 3.03 -1.11 -13.27
C VAL A 68 1.74 -0.30 -13.42
N GLU A 69 1.68 0.62 -14.38
CA GLU A 69 0.46 1.40 -14.63
C GLU A 69 -0.71 0.51 -15.08
N ALA A 70 -0.46 -0.46 -15.96
CA ALA A 70 -1.49 -1.39 -16.43
C ALA A 70 -2.08 -2.25 -15.30
N LEU A 71 -1.27 -2.64 -14.31
CA LEU A 71 -1.69 -3.51 -13.19
C LEU A 71 -2.35 -2.75 -12.04
N PHE A 72 -1.88 -1.55 -11.71
CA PHE A 72 -2.33 -0.79 -10.53
C PHE A 72 -3.14 0.46 -10.87
N GLY A 73 -3.26 0.83 -12.15
CA GLY A 73 -3.88 2.06 -12.62
C GLY A 73 -3.01 3.31 -12.42
N SER A 74 -3.43 4.43 -13.02
CA SER A 74 -2.75 5.72 -12.89
C SER A 74 -3.01 6.37 -11.52
N GLN A 75 -2.07 7.20 -11.04
CA GLN A 75 -2.22 8.00 -9.82
C GLN A 75 -2.18 9.50 -10.14
N PRO A 76 -3.34 10.13 -10.41
CA PRO A 76 -3.41 11.54 -10.80
C PRO A 76 -2.91 12.52 -9.71
N SER A 77 -2.87 12.10 -8.44
CA SER A 77 -2.56 12.97 -7.30
C SER A 77 -1.07 13.09 -6.94
N ILE A 78 -0.18 12.31 -7.57
CA ILE A 78 1.27 12.46 -7.42
C ILE A 78 1.84 13.43 -8.46
N ASP A 79 1.21 13.53 -9.63
CA ASP A 79 1.66 14.37 -10.75
C ASP A 79 1.68 15.87 -10.37
N ASN A 80 0.77 16.29 -9.49
CA ASN A 80 0.65 17.69 -9.05
C ASN A 80 1.73 18.16 -8.05
N ARG A 81 2.65 17.28 -7.62
CA ARG A 81 3.71 17.60 -6.64
C ARG A 81 5.12 17.73 -7.22
N ARG A 82 5.31 17.44 -8.51
CA ARG A 82 6.58 17.64 -9.23
C ARG A 82 6.57 18.89 -10.15
N GLY A 83 5.53 19.72 -10.05
CA GLY A 83 5.30 20.89 -10.91
C GLY A 83 5.62 22.26 -10.28
N THR A 84 6.31 22.30 -9.14
CA THR A 84 6.76 23.56 -8.53
C THR A 84 8.21 23.42 -8.07
N ASP A 85 9.12 23.51 -9.05
CA ASP A 85 10.50 23.98 -8.87
C ASP A 85 10.66 25.28 -9.67
#